data_AF-A0A2H0Y4K3-F1
#
_entry.id   AF-A0A2H0Y4K3-F1
#
_cell.length_a   1.000
_cell.length_b   1.000
_cell.length_c   1.000
_cell.angle_alpha   90.00
_cell.angle_beta   90.00
_cell.angle_gamma   90.00
#
_symmetry.space_group_name_H-M   'P 1'
#
loop_
_entity.id
_entity.type
_entity.pdbx_description
1 polymer ?
#
loop_
_entity_poly.entity_id
_entity_poly.type
_entity_poly.pdbx_seq_one_letter_code
_entity_poly.pdbx_strand_id
1 'polypeptide(L)'
;MSLTKKDVTHIAHLSRLSLTDGEIGVFTEQISSVLSYVKTLDEVETDHVAPTAQVTGLTNVVRSDAVHACTENMRNNLLAQAKVADTHGVMVPKVFD
;
A
#
# COMPACT_ATOMS: atom_id res chain seq x y z
N MET A 1 -9.16 8.35 20.80
CA MET A 1 -9.94 7.14 20.43
C MET A 1 -8.98 5.98 20.56
N SER A 2 -9.39 4.89 21.21
CA SER A 2 -8.48 3.77 21.45
C SER A 2 -8.86 2.61 20.53
N LEU A 3 -7.89 2.08 19.80
CA LEU A 3 -8.08 0.87 19.02
C LEU A 3 -8.14 -0.34 19.94
N THR A 4 -8.89 -1.34 19.53
CA THR A 4 -8.87 -2.67 20.14
C THR A 4 -7.85 -3.55 19.43
N LYS A 5 -7.44 -4.65 20.08
CA LYS A 5 -6.61 -5.68 19.43
C LYS A 5 -7.25 -6.20 18.15
N LYS A 6 -8.58 -6.33 18.13
CA LYS A 6 -9.34 -6.78 16.95
C LYS A 6 -9.17 -5.81 15.77
N ASP A 7 -9.16 -4.51 16.04
CA ASP A 7 -8.95 -3.49 15.00
C ASP A 7 -7.54 -3.58 14.42
N VAL A 8 -6.52 -3.75 15.26
CA VAL A 8 -5.13 -3.94 14.82
C VAL A 8 -4.99 -5.22 13.99
N THR A 9 -5.57 -6.33 14.43
CA THR A 9 -5.58 -7.59 13.66
C THR A 9 -6.28 -7.41 12.32
N HIS A 10 -7.38 -6.66 12.27
CA HIS A 10 -8.10 -6.38 11.03
C HIS A 10 -7.25 -5.56 10.06
N ILE A 11 -6.60 -4.49 10.54
CA ILE A 11 -5.70 -3.66 9.75
C ILE A 11 -4.50 -4.48 9.24
N ALA A 12 -3.91 -5.33 10.09
CA ALA A 12 -2.81 -6.20 9.69
C ALA A 12 -3.20 -7.15 8.55
N HIS A 13 -4.40 -7.72 8.61
CA HIS A 13 -4.92 -8.58 7.54
C HIS A 13 -5.12 -7.83 6.22
N LEU A 14 -5.66 -6.60 6.25
CA LEU A 14 -5.80 -5.75 5.07
C LEU A 14 -4.44 -5.40 4.44
N SER A 15 -3.44 -5.16 5.29
CA SER A 15 -2.07 -4.83 4.89
C SER A 15 -1.19 -6.04 4.58
N ARG A 16 -1.73 -7.27 4.66
CA ARG A 16 -0.99 -8.54 4.46
C ARG A 16 0.23 -8.69 5.40
N LEU A 17 0.11 -8.21 6.64
CA LEU A 17 1.13 -8.34 7.68
C LEU A 17 0.73 -9.43 8.67
N SER A 18 1.65 -10.37 8.91
CA SER A 18 1.54 -11.36 9.98
C SER A 18 2.15 -10.78 11.25
N LEU A 19 1.38 -10.69 12.32
CA LEU A 19 1.81 -10.16 13.62
C LEU A 19 1.68 -11.23 14.69
N THR A 20 2.63 -11.23 15.62
CA THR A 20 2.57 -12.02 16.85
C THR A 20 1.66 -11.34 17.89
N ASP A 21 1.17 -12.10 18.88
CA ASP A 21 0.32 -11.54 19.95
C ASP A 21 1.00 -10.42 20.75
N GLY A 22 2.32 -10.51 20.92
CA GLY A 22 3.13 -9.47 21.55
C GLY A 22 3.14 -8.18 20.74
N GLU A 23 3.37 -8.28 19.42
CA GLU A 23 3.31 -7.14 18.51
C GLU A 23 1.92 -6.52 18.42
N ILE A 24 0.86 -7.34 18.44
CA ILE A 24 -0.53 -6.83 18.49
C ILE A 24 -0.74 -5.98 19.73
N GLY A 25 -0.24 -6.40 20.90
CA GLY A 25 -0.30 -5.61 22.13
C GLY A 25 0.40 -4.26 21.97
N VAL A 26 1.66 -4.27 21.52
CA VAL A 26 2.47 -3.06 21.32
C VAL A 26 1.83 -2.10 20.32
N PHE A 27 1.41 -2.61 19.15
CA PHE A 27 0.84 -1.76 18.10
C PHE A 27 -0.54 -1.22 18.44
N THR A 28 -1.30 -1.90 19.30
CA THR A 28 -2.58 -1.36 19.80
C THR A 28 -2.36 -0.03 20.53
N GLU A 29 -1.37 0.03 21.42
CA GLU A 29 -1.06 1.25 22.17
C GLU A 29 -0.43 2.32 21.28
N GLN A 30 0.56 1.93 20.47
CA GLN A 30 1.31 2.88 19.63
C GLN A 30 0.41 3.53 18.57
N ILE A 31 -0.40 2.76 17.84
CA ILE A 31 -1.29 3.30 16.81
C ILE A 31 -2.39 4.16 17.46
N SER A 32 -2.91 3.77 18.63
CA SER A 32 -3.86 4.59 19.38
C SER A 32 -3.27 5.95 19.77
N SER A 33 -1.99 5.98 20.16
CA SER A 33 -1.26 7.22 20.44
C SER A 33 -1.12 8.10 19.20
N VAL A 34 -0.71 7.51 18.06
CA VAL A 34 -0.59 8.23 16.79
C VAL A 34 -1.93 8.82 16.35
N LEU A 35 -3.02 8.04 16.41
CA LEU A 35 -4.36 8.54 16.07
C LEU A 35 -4.83 9.65 17.02
N SER A 36 -4.47 9.55 18.30
CA SER A 36 -4.77 10.61 19.28
C SER A 36 -4.02 11.90 18.97
N TYR A 37 -2.77 11.80 18.48
CA TYR A 37 -2.01 12.96 18.01
C TYR A 37 -2.59 13.55 16.72
N VAL A 38 -2.93 12.71 15.73
CA VAL A 38 -3.55 13.15 14.47
C VAL A 38 -4.86 13.90 14.70
N LYS A 39 -5.57 13.61 15.79
CA LYS A 39 -6.79 14.32 16.19
C LYS A 39 -6.59 15.83 16.43
N THR A 40 -5.37 16.30 16.63
CA THR A 40 -5.07 17.75 16.66
C THR A 40 -5.49 18.48 15.38
N LEU A 41 -5.61 17.76 14.25
CA LEU A 41 -6.12 18.32 13.00
C LEU A 41 -7.61 18.68 13.05
N ASP A 42 -8.40 18.06 13.95
CA ASP A 42 -9.83 18.37 14.14
C ASP A 42 -10.06 19.79 14.68
N GLU A 43 -9.02 20.46 15.19
CA GLU A 43 -9.09 21.83 15.71
C GLU A 43 -9.20 22.90 14.61
N VAL A 44 -8.93 22.51 13.35
CA VAL A 44 -8.91 23.43 12.20
C VAL A 44 -10.20 23.28 11.39
N GLU A 45 -10.90 24.38 11.18
CA GLU A 45 -12.12 24.44 10.36
C GLU A 45 -11.80 24.22 8.87
N THR A 46 -12.45 23.23 8.25
CA THR A 46 -12.19 22.83 6.85
C THR A 46 -13.46 22.71 5.99
N ASP A 47 -14.65 23.02 6.52
CA ASP A 47 -15.95 22.89 5.83
C ASP A 47 -16.04 23.66 4.50
N HIS A 48 -15.18 24.66 4.31
CA HIS A 48 -15.16 25.53 3.13
C HIS A 48 -13.90 25.41 2.28
N VAL A 49 -13.06 24.39 2.54
CA VAL A 49 -11.82 24.15 1.82
C VAL A 49 -11.91 22.82 1.06
N ALA A 50 -11.67 22.86 -0.24
CA ALA A 50 -11.64 21.64 -1.05
C ALA A 50 -10.39 20.78 -0.70
N PRO A 51 -10.49 19.44 -0.68
CA PRO A 51 -9.33 18.58 -0.48
C PRO A 51 -8.26 18.75 -1.57
N THR A 52 -6.99 18.79 -1.17
CA THR A 52 -5.86 18.88 -2.10
C THR A 52 -5.31 17.50 -2.42
N ALA A 53 -5.58 16.99 -3.63
CA ALA A 53 -5.09 15.69 -4.09
C ALA A 53 -3.78 15.76 -4.90
N GLN A 54 -3.53 16.87 -5.58
CA GLN A 54 -2.31 17.12 -6.36
C GLN A 54 -1.94 18.61 -6.31
N VAL A 55 -0.65 18.92 -6.45
CA VAL A 55 -0.13 20.29 -6.36
C VAL A 55 0.48 20.80 -7.67
N THR A 56 0.62 19.94 -8.68
CA THR A 56 1.33 20.24 -9.94
C THR A 56 0.42 20.66 -11.09
N GLY A 57 -0.92 20.60 -10.91
CA GLY A 57 -1.89 21.04 -11.92
C GLY A 57 -1.98 20.14 -13.15
N LEU A 58 -1.53 18.88 -13.04
CA LEU A 58 -1.59 17.93 -14.14
C LEU A 58 -3.05 17.70 -14.53
N THR A 59 -3.33 17.81 -15.82
CA THR A 59 -4.68 17.67 -16.38
C THR A 59 -4.56 16.84 -17.64
N ASN A 60 -5.38 15.79 -17.75
CA ASN A 60 -5.49 14.96 -18.96
C ASN A 60 -4.12 14.49 -19.51
N VAL A 61 -3.23 14.02 -18.63
CA VAL A 61 -1.93 13.47 -19.03
C VAL A 61 -2.19 12.14 -19.74
N VAL A 62 -2.10 12.14 -21.07
CA VAL A 62 -2.34 10.98 -21.92
C VAL A 62 -1.05 10.44 -22.52
N ARG A 63 -1.05 9.14 -22.81
CA ARG A 63 -0.02 8.46 -23.59
C ARG A 63 -0.60 8.11 -24.96
N SER A 64 0.15 8.38 -26.03
CA SER A 64 -0.22 7.96 -27.39
C SER A 64 -0.39 6.44 -27.47
N ASP A 65 -1.37 5.98 -28.25
CA ASP A 65 -1.57 4.55 -28.51
C ASP A 65 -0.57 4.02 -29.54
N ALA A 66 0.67 3.84 -29.11
CA ALA A 66 1.76 3.28 -29.90
C ALA A 66 2.32 2.03 -29.22
N VAL A 67 2.75 1.06 -30.03
CA VAL A 67 3.45 -0.15 -29.55
C VAL A 67 4.85 0.23 -29.11
N HIS A 68 5.20 -0.10 -27.86
CA HIS A 68 6.57 -0.03 -27.38
C HIS A 68 7.16 -1.44 -27.36
N ALA A 69 8.28 -1.63 -28.05
CA ALA A 69 8.91 -2.94 -28.15
C ALA A 69 9.44 -3.42 -26.79
N CYS A 70 9.02 -4.61 -26.36
CA CYS A 70 9.64 -5.34 -25.26
C CYS A 70 10.67 -6.30 -25.86
N THR A 71 11.96 -6.01 -25.68
CA THR A 71 13.02 -6.88 -26.19
C THR A 71 13.21 -8.12 -25.31
N GLU A 72 13.78 -9.16 -25.87
CA GLU A 72 14.14 -10.36 -25.11
C GLU A 72 15.08 -10.05 -23.94
N ASN A 73 16.05 -9.14 -24.13
CA ASN A 73 16.92 -8.69 -23.06
C ASN A 73 16.14 -8.02 -21.92
N MET A 74 15.15 -7.16 -22.24
CA MET A 74 14.29 -6.55 -21.22
C MET A 74 13.51 -7.60 -20.43
N ARG A 75 12.91 -8.57 -21.12
CA ARG A 75 12.20 -9.69 -20.47
C ARG A 75 13.12 -10.46 -19.53
N ASN A 76 14.31 -10.83 -20.02
CA ASN A 76 15.28 -11.59 -19.24
C ASN A 76 15.75 -10.80 -18.00
N ASN A 77 16.01 -9.50 -18.14
CA ASN A 77 16.39 -8.63 -17.02
C ASN A 77 15.29 -8.50 -15.97
N LEU A 78 14.02 -8.45 -16.39
CA LEU A 78 12.88 -8.41 -15.47
C LEU A 78 12.73 -9.73 -14.69
N LEU A 79 12.79 -10.87 -15.38
CA LEU A 79 12.69 -12.19 -14.74
C LEU A 79 13.86 -12.45 -13.78
N ALA A 80 15.05 -11.94 -14.07
CA ALA A 80 16.21 -12.04 -13.19
C ALA A 80 16.04 -11.32 -11.84
N GLN A 81 15.06 -10.41 -11.70
CA GLN A 81 14.75 -9.77 -10.41
C GLN A 81 13.86 -10.62 -9.50
N ALA A 82 13.22 -11.66 -10.04
CA ALA A 82 12.35 -12.52 -9.27
C ALA A 82 13.16 -13.56 -8.50
N LYS A 83 12.74 -13.85 -7.26
CA LYS A 83 13.35 -14.91 -6.44
C LYS A 83 13.24 -16.28 -7.09
N VAL A 84 12.11 -16.55 -7.75
CA VAL A 84 11.84 -17.78 -8.48
C VAL A 84 11.11 -17.42 -9.76
N ALA A 85 11.70 -17.77 -10.90
CA ALA A 85 11.14 -17.56 -12.22
C ALA A 85 11.41 -18.79 -13.10
N ASP A 86 10.57 -19.00 -14.09
CA ASP A 86 10.83 -19.92 -15.20
C ASP A 86 11.01 -19.12 -16.51
N THR A 87 11.10 -19.81 -17.64
CA THR A 87 11.29 -19.17 -18.96
C THR A 87 10.11 -18.27 -19.38
N HIS A 88 8.95 -18.40 -18.73
CA HIS A 88 7.69 -17.79 -19.13
C HIS A 88 7.09 -16.84 -18.07
N GLY A 89 7.58 -16.83 -16.83
CA GLY A 89 7.04 -15.96 -15.79
C GLY A 89 7.65 -16.10 -14.40
N VAL A 90 7.07 -15.35 -13.45
CA VAL A 90 7.39 -15.41 -12.03
C VAL A 90 6.57 -16.53 -11.38
N MET A 91 7.22 -17.43 -10.65
CA MET A 91 6.55 -18.56 -10.01
C MET A 91 6.06 -18.18 -8.61
N VAL A 92 4.78 -18.41 -8.34
CA VAL A 92 4.12 -18.15 -7.05
C VAL A 92 3.26 -19.35 -6.63
N PRO A 93 2.93 -19.48 -5.34
CA PRO A 93 1.95 -20.46 -4.90
C PRO A 93 0.60 -20.30 -5.63
N LYS A 94 -0.09 -21.42 -5.86
CA LYS A 94 -1.41 -21.44 -6.49
C LYS A 94 -2.40 -20.64 -5.63
N VAL A 95 -3.24 -19.81 -6.27
CA VAL A 95 -4.17 -18.89 -5.60
C VAL A 95 -5.44 -19.61 -5.11
N PHE A 96 -5.90 -20.62 -5.84
CA PHE A 96 -7.05 -21.44 -5.50
C PHE A 96 -6.63 -22.89 -5.43
N ASP A 97 -7.23 -23.68 -4.56
CA ASP A 97 -7.09 -25.15 -4.62
C ASP A 97 -7.70 -25.73 -5.89
#